data_AF-A0AAP4BR80-F1
#
_entry.id   AF-A0AAP4BR80-F1
#
_cell.length_a   1.000
_cell.length_b   1.000
_cell.length_c   1.000
_cell.angle_alpha   90.00
_cell.angle_beta   90.00
_cell.angle_gamma   90.00
#
_symmetry.space_group_name_H-M   'P 1'
#
loop_
_entity.id
_entity.type
_entity.pdbx_description
1 polymer ?
#
loop_
_entity_poly.entity_id
_entity_poly.type
_entity_poly.pdbx_seq_one_letter_code
_entity_poly.pdbx_strand_id
1 'polypeptide(L)'
;PFRSSRLIGAERQPTSDCRQSLQQSLCCDGLKGLPEAVEATWPDSMVQTCVVHLIRAANRWVAYGDRKAVSASLKKVYTAPDETTAKAALEEFADSELGQKYPQSVKVWTDAWDRFVPFLQFPPMARKVIYTTNSIESMNNELRKATRNRVQFTNDDSAIKTLWLMICNIEDKRAAKRAKQGKKAAATSGRLIEGSKVTNWKQAINQMAVAYPERFTNYL
;
A
#
# COMPACT_ATOMS: atom_id res chain seq x y z
N PRO A 1 41.82 -28.66 -11.68
CA PRO A 1 41.45 -28.67 -10.25
C PRO A 1 40.44 -27.54 -9.93
N PHE A 2 39.18 -27.74 -10.29
CA PHE A 2 38.03 -27.04 -9.70
C PHE A 2 36.85 -28.01 -9.77
N ARG A 3 36.55 -28.66 -8.65
CA ARG A 3 35.42 -29.59 -8.51
C ARG A 3 34.16 -28.80 -8.15
N SER A 4 33.16 -28.91 -9.02
CA SER A 4 31.81 -29.44 -8.76
C SER A 4 30.94 -28.93 -7.60
N SER A 5 29.67 -28.73 -7.97
CA SER A 5 28.41 -28.74 -7.17
C SER A 5 28.05 -27.40 -6.51
N ARG A 6 26.85 -26.82 -6.67
CA ARG A 6 25.53 -27.39 -6.95
C ARG A 6 24.66 -26.28 -7.58
N LEU A 7 24.44 -26.33 -8.89
CA LEU A 7 23.33 -25.61 -9.54
C LEU A 7 22.08 -26.45 -9.29
N ILE A 8 21.24 -26.04 -8.33
CA ILE A 8 19.86 -26.54 -8.26
C ILE A 8 19.08 -25.71 -9.26
N GLY A 9 19.04 -26.20 -10.51
CA GLY A 9 18.02 -25.84 -11.47
C GLY A 9 16.69 -26.36 -10.96
N ALA A 10 15.92 -25.51 -10.29
CA ALA A 10 14.49 -25.65 -10.25
C ALA A 10 13.95 -24.83 -11.41
N GLU A 11 13.95 -25.44 -12.59
CA GLU A 11 13.14 -25.01 -13.73
C GLU A 11 11.68 -25.13 -13.30
N ARG A 12 11.16 -24.08 -12.65
CA ARG A 12 9.73 -23.99 -12.38
C ARG A 12 9.05 -23.81 -13.74
N GLN A 13 8.47 -24.90 -14.23
CA GLN A 13 7.47 -24.81 -15.28
C GLN A 13 6.47 -23.71 -14.92
N PRO A 14 6.14 -22.79 -15.84
CA PRO A 14 5.11 -21.80 -15.61
C PRO A 14 3.78 -22.54 -15.63
N THR A 15 3.34 -23.04 -14.47
CA THR A 15 1.99 -23.57 -14.35
C THR A 15 1.03 -22.39 -14.58
N SER A 16 0.15 -22.59 -15.56
CA SER A 16 -0.92 -21.67 -15.95
C SER A 16 -1.85 -21.25 -14.79
N ASP A 17 -1.75 -21.92 -13.64
CA ASP A 17 -2.54 -21.68 -12.42
C ASP A 17 -2.06 -20.54 -11.53
N CYS A 18 -0.83 -20.03 -11.70
CA CYS A 18 -0.35 -18.92 -10.87
C CYS A 18 -1.10 -17.59 -11.18
N ARG A 19 -1.89 -17.55 -12.26
CA ARG A 19 -2.71 -16.40 -12.66
C ARG A 19 -4.06 -16.32 -11.96
N GLN A 20 -4.58 -17.41 -11.37
CA GLN A 20 -5.98 -17.47 -10.91
C GLN A 20 -6.18 -17.48 -9.38
N SER A 21 -5.15 -17.74 -8.57
CA SER A 21 -5.34 -18.05 -7.15
C SER A 21 -5.22 -16.88 -6.17
N LEU A 22 -4.71 -15.73 -6.60
CA LEU A 22 -4.69 -14.51 -5.80
C LEU A 22 -5.49 -13.43 -6.52
N GLN A 23 -6.64 -13.07 -5.95
CA GLN A 23 -7.26 -11.77 -6.24
C GLN A 23 -6.23 -10.72 -5.81
N GLN A 24 -5.36 -10.31 -6.74
CA GLN A 24 -4.32 -9.31 -6.49
C GLN A 24 -5.04 -8.00 -6.27
N SER A 25 -5.08 -7.55 -5.02
CA SER A 25 -5.56 -6.22 -4.69
C SER A 25 -4.52 -5.21 -5.17
N LEU A 26 -4.87 -4.43 -6.17
CA LEU A 26 -4.05 -3.33 -6.66
C LEU A 26 -4.55 -2.01 -6.08
N CYS A 27 -3.66 -1.26 -5.44
CA CYS A 27 -3.97 0.07 -4.93
C CYS A 27 -3.49 1.13 -5.94
N CYS A 28 -4.42 1.79 -6.62
CA CYS A 28 -4.13 2.90 -7.51
C CYS A 28 -4.10 4.23 -6.75
N ASP A 29 -3.28 5.18 -7.19
CA ASP A 29 -3.12 6.51 -6.59
C ASP A 29 -4.07 7.57 -7.18
N GLY A 30 -5.01 7.15 -8.04
CA GLY A 30 -5.94 8.04 -8.75
C GLY A 30 -5.46 8.45 -10.15
N LEU A 31 -4.41 7.82 -10.68
CA LEU A 31 -4.00 7.99 -12.08
C LEU A 31 -5.11 7.54 -13.04
N LYS A 32 -5.54 8.46 -13.92
CA LYS A 32 -6.56 8.17 -14.94
C LYS A 32 -6.04 7.12 -15.93
N GLY A 33 -6.87 6.15 -16.30
CA GLY A 33 -6.52 5.10 -17.27
C GLY A 33 -5.77 3.91 -16.66
N LEU A 34 -5.19 4.04 -15.46
CA LEU A 34 -4.48 2.93 -14.81
C LEU A 34 -5.44 1.83 -14.33
N PRO A 35 -6.56 2.14 -13.65
CA PRO A 35 -7.54 1.12 -13.30
C PRO A 35 -8.03 0.32 -14.51
N GLU A 36 -8.35 1.01 -15.60
CA GLU A 36 -8.89 0.40 -16.81
C GLU A 36 -7.85 -0.50 -17.49
N ALA A 37 -6.59 -0.07 -17.55
CA ALA A 37 -5.50 -0.87 -18.09
C ALA A 37 -5.23 -2.14 -17.26
N VAL A 38 -5.34 -2.04 -15.94
CA VAL A 38 -5.16 -3.16 -15.02
C VAL A 38 -6.28 -4.16 -15.19
N GLU A 39 -7.54 -3.71 -15.22
CA GLU A 39 -8.71 -4.58 -15.41
C GLU A 39 -8.70 -5.27 -16.78
N ALA A 40 -8.21 -4.59 -17.82
CA ALA A 40 -8.03 -5.19 -19.13
C ALA A 40 -6.95 -6.30 -19.15
N THR A 41 -5.94 -6.20 -18.29
CA THR A 41 -4.81 -7.15 -18.23
C THR A 41 -5.06 -8.28 -17.22
N TRP A 42 -5.69 -7.95 -16.09
CA TRP A 42 -6.02 -8.83 -14.98
C TRP A 42 -7.49 -8.61 -14.57
N PRO A 43 -8.44 -9.25 -15.27
CA PRO A 43 -9.88 -9.07 -15.02
C PRO A 43 -10.31 -9.45 -13.60
N ASP A 44 -9.62 -10.43 -13.00
CA ASP A 44 -9.89 -10.91 -11.65
C ASP A 44 -9.23 -10.03 -10.55
N SER A 45 -8.51 -8.98 -10.92
CA SER A 45 -7.84 -8.11 -9.95
C SER A 45 -8.84 -7.22 -9.22
N MET A 46 -8.62 -7.03 -7.92
CA MET A 46 -9.39 -6.08 -7.12
C MET A 46 -8.72 -4.72 -7.19
N VAL A 47 -9.18 -3.86 -8.09
CA VAL A 47 -8.64 -2.52 -8.25
C VAL A 47 -9.32 -1.56 -7.26
N GLN A 48 -8.54 -1.02 -6.34
CA GLN A 48 -9.01 -0.05 -5.35
C GLN A 48 -8.26 1.29 -5.43
N THR A 49 -8.94 2.37 -5.08
CA THR A 49 -8.29 3.66 -4.84
C THR A 49 -7.63 3.67 -3.47
N CYS A 50 -6.36 4.03 -3.42
CA CYS A 50 -5.61 4.13 -2.18
C CYS A 50 -6.20 5.21 -1.27
N VAL A 51 -6.68 4.80 -0.09
CA VAL A 51 -7.26 5.68 0.95
C VAL A 51 -6.38 6.89 1.26
N VAL A 52 -5.06 6.71 1.23
CA VAL A 52 -4.08 7.77 1.50
C VAL A 52 -4.15 8.85 0.43
N HIS A 53 -4.15 8.44 -0.83
CA HIS A 53 -4.25 9.36 -1.94
C HIS A 53 -5.62 10.03 -1.95
N LEU A 54 -6.68 9.30 -1.56
CA LEU A 54 -8.02 9.85 -1.40
C LEU A 54 -8.09 10.94 -0.31
N ILE A 55 -7.49 10.70 0.87
CA ILE A 55 -7.40 11.70 1.96
C ILE A 55 -6.59 12.92 1.52
N ARG A 56 -5.48 12.73 0.80
CA ARG A 56 -4.66 13.84 0.29
C ARG A 56 -5.39 14.66 -0.76
N ALA A 57 -6.11 13.98 -1.67
CA ALA A 57 -6.91 14.63 -2.70
C ALA A 57 -8.05 15.45 -2.08
N ALA A 58 -8.74 14.90 -1.07
CA ALA A 58 -9.77 15.60 -0.31
C ALA A 58 -9.21 16.84 0.41
N ASN A 59 -8.09 16.68 1.14
CA ASN A 59 -7.44 17.77 1.88
C ASN A 59 -6.80 18.86 1.00
N ARG A 60 -6.67 18.64 -0.32
CA ARG A 60 -6.18 19.67 -1.26
C ARG A 60 -7.08 20.91 -1.26
N TRP A 61 -8.38 20.71 -1.04
CA TRP A 61 -9.40 21.76 -1.05
C TRP A 61 -9.65 22.38 0.33
N VAL A 62 -9.00 21.85 1.36
CA VAL A 62 -9.26 22.19 2.77
C VAL A 62 -8.17 23.13 3.28
N ALA A 63 -8.59 24.22 3.92
CA ALA A 63 -7.69 25.16 4.57
C ALA A 63 -6.89 24.48 5.69
N TYR A 64 -5.63 24.88 5.89
CA TYR A 64 -4.70 24.18 6.79
C TYR A 64 -5.25 23.97 8.21
N GLY A 65 -5.93 24.97 8.77
CA GLY A 65 -6.53 24.90 10.11
C GLY A 65 -7.61 23.81 10.25
N ASP A 66 -8.36 23.56 9.18
CA ASP A 66 -9.51 22.63 9.21
C ASP A 66 -9.12 21.20 8.79
N ARG A 67 -7.94 21.00 8.20
CA ARG A 67 -7.47 19.68 7.72
C ARG A 67 -7.52 18.60 8.80
N LYS A 68 -7.20 18.95 10.04
CA LYS A 68 -7.24 18.00 11.17
C LYS A 68 -8.67 17.52 11.44
N ALA A 69 -9.64 18.44 11.44
CA ALA A 69 -11.04 18.12 11.70
C ALA A 69 -11.67 17.36 10.52
N VAL A 70 -11.38 17.77 9.28
CA VAL A 70 -11.81 17.05 8.08
C VAL A 70 -11.23 15.64 8.04
N SER A 71 -9.92 15.49 8.29
CA SER A 71 -9.29 14.16 8.30
C SER A 71 -9.82 13.26 9.42
N ALA A 72 -10.20 13.83 10.57
CA ALA A 72 -10.84 13.07 11.65
C ALA A 72 -12.24 12.57 11.25
N SER A 73 -13.01 13.38 10.51
CA SER A 73 -14.33 13.00 9.99
C SER A 73 -14.19 11.91 8.93
N LEU A 74 -13.31 12.11 7.94
CA LEU A 74 -13.02 11.12 6.90
C LEU A 74 -12.43 9.81 7.46
N LYS A 75 -11.75 9.87 8.62
CA LYS A 75 -11.30 8.66 9.32
C LYS A 75 -12.43 7.72 9.66
N LYS A 76 -13.59 8.25 10.09
CA LYS A 76 -14.76 7.43 10.39
C LYS A 76 -15.16 6.58 9.17
N VAL A 77 -15.12 7.15 7.97
CA VAL A 77 -15.48 6.49 6.70
C VAL A 77 -14.62 5.25 6.45
N TYR A 78 -13.29 5.38 6.42
CA TYR A 78 -12.41 4.25 6.10
C TYR A 78 -12.10 3.32 7.29
N THR A 79 -12.52 3.65 8.50
CA THR A 79 -12.46 2.74 9.65
C THR A 79 -13.80 2.07 9.97
N ALA A 80 -14.86 2.38 9.24
CA ALA A 80 -16.18 1.80 9.43
C ALA A 80 -16.17 0.28 9.20
N PRO A 81 -16.95 -0.53 9.95
CA PRO A 81 -16.92 -1.98 9.85
C PRO A 81 -17.37 -2.50 8.47
N ASP A 82 -18.38 -1.86 7.87
CA ASP A 82 -19.04 -2.28 6.63
C ASP A 82 -19.34 -1.08 5.70
N GLU A 83 -19.80 -1.35 4.49
CA GLU A 83 -20.11 -0.33 3.49
C GLU A 83 -21.25 0.61 3.91
N THR A 84 -22.30 0.06 4.52
CA THR A 84 -23.47 0.83 4.97
C THR A 84 -23.06 1.87 6.01
N THR A 85 -22.27 1.45 7.00
CA THR A 85 -21.76 2.36 8.04
C THR A 85 -20.74 3.34 7.50
N ALA A 86 -19.91 2.94 6.53
CA ALA A 86 -19.01 3.86 5.84
C ALA A 86 -19.77 4.95 5.07
N LYS A 87 -20.84 4.56 4.37
CA LYS A 87 -21.67 5.47 3.57
C LYS A 87 -22.39 6.47 4.46
N ALA A 88 -23.01 5.99 5.55
CA ALA A 88 -23.63 6.85 6.54
C ALA A 88 -22.64 7.86 7.15
N ALA A 89 -21.39 7.44 7.41
CA ALA A 89 -20.36 8.35 7.91
C ALA A 89 -19.92 9.39 6.86
N LEU A 90 -19.95 9.05 5.56
CA LEU A 90 -19.68 10.00 4.48
C LEU A 90 -20.82 11.01 4.33
N GLU A 91 -22.07 10.56 4.44
CA GLU A 91 -23.27 11.41 4.45
C GLU A 91 -23.26 12.35 5.67
N GLU A 92 -22.96 11.84 6.88
CA GLU A 92 -22.79 12.67 8.09
C GLU A 92 -21.71 13.74 7.88
N PHE A 93 -20.59 13.39 7.25
CA PHE A 93 -19.56 14.37 6.92
C PHE A 93 -20.05 15.39 5.89
N ALA A 94 -20.77 14.97 4.86
CA ALA A 94 -21.32 15.85 3.82
C ALA A 94 -22.31 16.88 4.40
N ASP A 95 -23.15 16.46 5.33
CA ASP A 95 -24.16 17.31 5.99
C ASP A 95 -23.58 18.21 7.08
N SER A 96 -22.38 17.89 7.59
CA SER A 96 -21.70 18.71 8.60
C SER A 96 -21.31 20.09 8.07
N GLU A 97 -21.12 21.05 8.96
CA GLU A 97 -20.60 22.39 8.61
C GLU A 97 -19.31 22.33 7.79
N LEU A 98 -18.43 21.35 8.08
CA LEU A 98 -17.18 21.15 7.34
C LEU A 98 -17.43 20.58 5.95
N GLY A 99 -18.37 19.66 5.79
CA GLY A 99 -18.74 19.11 4.47
C GLY A 99 -19.35 20.18 3.58
N GLN A 100 -20.25 20.99 4.13
CA GLN A 100 -20.88 22.11 3.44
C GLN A 100 -19.89 23.22 3.10
N LYS A 101 -18.90 23.47 3.97
CA LYS A 101 -17.80 24.41 3.70
C LYS A 101 -16.84 23.89 2.62
N TYR A 102 -16.65 22.57 2.54
CA TYR A 102 -15.72 21.92 1.62
C TYR A 102 -16.40 20.88 0.71
N PRO A 103 -17.34 21.28 -0.16
CA PRO A 103 -18.10 20.33 -0.98
C PRO A 103 -17.21 19.55 -1.96
N GLN A 104 -16.08 20.11 -2.37
CA GLN A 104 -15.09 19.41 -3.20
C GLN A 104 -14.41 18.25 -2.45
N SER A 105 -14.24 18.36 -1.12
CA SER A 105 -13.71 17.27 -0.29
C SER A 105 -14.69 16.10 -0.27
N VAL A 106 -15.99 16.38 -0.17
CA VAL A 106 -17.06 15.37 -0.24
C VAL A 106 -17.08 14.74 -1.64
N LYS A 107 -17.08 15.56 -2.69
CA LYS A 107 -17.12 15.10 -4.08
C LYS A 107 -16.00 14.11 -4.41
N VAL A 108 -14.77 14.37 -3.94
CA VAL A 108 -13.63 13.45 -4.13
C VAL A 108 -13.93 12.05 -3.61
N TRP A 109 -14.59 11.93 -2.45
CA TRP A 109 -14.97 10.64 -1.88
C TRP A 109 -16.15 10.01 -2.60
N THR A 110 -17.16 10.80 -2.97
CA THR A 110 -18.32 10.32 -3.72
C THR A 110 -17.93 9.81 -5.10
N ASP A 111 -17.09 10.54 -5.85
CA ASP A 111 -16.61 10.14 -7.18
C ASP A 111 -15.78 8.84 -7.13
N ALA A 112 -15.05 8.63 -6.02
CA ALA A 112 -14.19 7.47 -5.84
C ALA A 112 -14.89 6.30 -5.12
N TRP A 113 -16.18 6.42 -4.80
CA TRP A 113 -16.87 5.50 -3.88
C TRP A 113 -16.78 4.04 -4.34
N ASP A 114 -17.15 3.76 -5.58
CA ASP A 114 -17.12 2.40 -6.15
C ASP A 114 -15.71 1.79 -6.14
N ARG A 115 -14.69 2.64 -6.28
CA ARG A 115 -13.28 2.23 -6.22
C ARG A 115 -12.74 2.17 -4.79
N PHE A 116 -13.45 2.74 -3.82
CA PHE A 116 -13.11 2.68 -2.40
C PHE A 116 -13.78 1.49 -1.71
N VAL A 117 -15.00 1.11 -2.06
CA VAL A 117 -15.74 -0.01 -1.44
C VAL A 117 -14.92 -1.32 -1.32
N PRO A 118 -14.12 -1.75 -2.33
CA PRO A 118 -13.32 -2.97 -2.20
C PRO A 118 -12.37 -2.95 -0.99
N PHE A 119 -11.89 -1.78 -0.58
CA PHE A 119 -11.04 -1.62 0.60
C PHE A 119 -11.76 -2.07 1.90
N LEU A 120 -13.07 -1.92 1.97
CA LEU A 120 -13.87 -2.34 3.12
C LEU A 120 -14.02 -3.87 3.20
N GLN A 121 -13.71 -4.62 2.15
CA GLN A 121 -13.72 -6.09 2.20
C GLN A 121 -12.54 -6.67 3.00
N PHE A 122 -11.49 -5.88 3.25
CA PHE A 122 -10.39 -6.32 4.10
C PHE A 122 -10.78 -6.31 5.58
N PRO A 123 -10.29 -7.24 6.40
CA PRO A 123 -10.51 -7.17 7.83
C PRO A 123 -9.75 -5.99 8.47
N PRO A 124 -10.18 -5.48 9.64
CA PRO A 124 -9.66 -4.23 10.21
C PRO A 124 -8.14 -4.16 10.39
N MET A 125 -7.48 -5.27 10.77
CA MET A 125 -6.02 -5.28 10.89
C MET A 125 -5.34 -5.19 9.53
N ALA A 126 -5.89 -5.86 8.50
CA ALA A 126 -5.37 -5.77 7.14
C ALA A 126 -5.56 -4.36 6.57
N ARG A 127 -6.74 -3.75 6.78
CA ARG A 127 -6.99 -2.33 6.43
C ARG A 127 -5.92 -1.43 7.05
N LYS A 128 -5.64 -1.60 8.34
CA LYS A 128 -4.60 -0.83 9.05
C LYS A 128 -3.24 -0.93 8.37
N VAL A 129 -2.82 -2.12 7.96
CA VAL A 129 -1.56 -2.28 7.22
C VAL A 129 -1.63 -1.58 5.86
N ILE A 130 -2.73 -1.75 5.12
CA ILE A 130 -2.93 -1.22 3.76
C ILE A 130 -2.94 0.32 3.73
N TYR A 131 -3.67 0.98 4.64
CA TYR A 131 -3.73 2.45 4.67
C TYR A 131 -2.54 3.09 5.42
N THR A 132 -1.69 2.31 6.09
CA THR A 132 -0.48 2.88 6.69
C THR A 132 0.54 3.22 5.61
N THR A 133 0.69 4.52 5.39
CA THR A 133 1.55 5.10 4.34
C THR A 133 3.04 4.92 4.54
N ASN A 134 3.47 4.49 5.72
CA ASN A 134 4.85 4.61 6.18
C ASN A 134 5.87 4.02 5.19
N SER A 135 5.59 2.86 4.59
CA SER A 135 6.53 2.19 3.69
C SER A 135 6.67 2.90 2.35
N ILE A 136 5.54 3.29 1.73
CA ILE A 136 5.51 3.97 0.44
C ILE A 136 6.01 5.42 0.58
N GLU A 137 5.57 6.13 1.62
CA GLU A 137 6.06 7.48 1.92
C GLU A 137 7.55 7.48 2.24
N SER A 138 8.04 6.51 3.03
CA SER A 138 9.47 6.40 3.31
C SER A 138 10.27 6.22 2.02
N MET A 139 9.81 5.36 1.12
CA MET A 139 10.46 5.13 -0.18
C MET A 139 10.44 6.40 -1.04
N ASN A 140 9.26 7.01 -1.21
CA ASN A 140 9.10 8.24 -1.99
C ASN A 140 9.92 9.41 -1.43
N ASN A 141 10.05 9.52 -0.11
CA ASN A 141 10.86 10.54 0.53
C ASN A 141 12.36 10.32 0.26
N GLU A 142 12.86 9.08 0.36
CA GLU A 142 14.24 8.77 0.02
C GLU A 142 14.55 9.04 -1.47
N LEU A 143 13.64 8.66 -2.38
CA LEU A 143 13.77 8.99 -3.80
C LEU A 143 13.81 10.50 -4.04
N ARG A 144 12.89 11.28 -3.43
CA ARG A 144 12.88 12.74 -3.55
C ARG A 144 14.15 13.39 -2.99
N LYS A 145 14.70 12.89 -1.88
CA LYS A 145 15.97 13.38 -1.33
C LYS A 145 17.11 13.14 -2.32
N ALA A 146 17.13 11.96 -2.91
CA ALA A 146 18.18 11.53 -3.82
C ALA A 146 18.13 12.29 -5.16
N THR A 147 16.94 12.67 -5.63
CA THR A 147 16.76 13.45 -6.86
C THR A 147 16.76 14.97 -6.66
N ARG A 148 16.62 15.48 -5.43
CA ARG A 148 16.53 16.94 -5.14
C ARG A 148 17.67 17.76 -5.74
N ASN A 149 18.89 17.21 -5.78
CA ASN A 149 20.07 17.91 -6.28
C ASN A 149 20.26 17.74 -7.80
N ARG A 150 19.36 17.02 -8.48
CA ARG A 150 19.39 16.75 -9.92
C ARG A 150 18.17 17.40 -10.56
N VAL A 151 18.29 18.68 -10.91
CA VAL A 151 17.19 19.48 -11.46
C VAL A 151 16.79 19.05 -12.87
N GLN A 152 17.74 18.56 -13.68
CA GLN A 152 17.49 18.09 -15.05
C GLN A 152 18.30 16.82 -15.33
N PHE A 153 17.70 15.92 -16.11
CA PHE A 153 18.38 14.75 -16.69
C PHE A 153 18.70 15.02 -18.16
N THR A 154 19.80 14.43 -18.64
CA THR A 154 20.26 14.59 -20.03
C THR A 154 19.40 13.80 -21.03
N ASN A 155 18.86 12.66 -20.61
CA ASN A 155 17.93 11.81 -21.36
C ASN A 155 17.19 10.85 -20.40
N ASP A 156 16.21 10.12 -20.92
CA ASP A 156 15.37 9.20 -20.15
C ASP A 156 16.19 8.04 -19.54
N ASP A 157 17.15 7.49 -20.28
CA ASP A 157 18.02 6.41 -19.79
C ASP A 157 18.83 6.83 -18.55
N SER A 158 19.32 8.07 -18.53
CA SER A 158 20.03 8.65 -17.39
C SER A 158 19.12 8.79 -16.17
N ALA A 159 17.85 9.18 -16.37
CA ALA A 159 16.85 9.22 -15.31
C ALA A 159 16.56 7.81 -14.77
N ILE A 160 16.28 6.84 -15.64
CA ILE A 160 15.98 5.45 -15.27
C ILE A 160 17.15 4.83 -14.51
N LYS A 161 18.38 4.94 -15.02
CA LYS A 161 19.58 4.41 -14.38
C LYS A 161 19.81 5.04 -13.00
N THR A 162 19.59 6.34 -12.88
CA THR A 162 19.72 7.06 -11.61
C THR A 162 18.70 6.54 -10.58
N LEU A 163 17.43 6.43 -10.97
CA LEU A 163 16.37 5.90 -10.10
C LEU A 163 16.66 4.46 -9.68
N TRP A 164 17.09 3.60 -10.61
CA TRP A 164 17.46 2.22 -10.32
C TRP A 164 18.59 2.12 -9.29
N LEU A 165 19.69 2.85 -9.49
CA LEU A 165 20.82 2.88 -8.55
C LEU A 165 20.39 3.39 -7.16
N MET A 166 19.47 4.36 -7.11
CA MET A 166 18.92 4.86 -5.84
C MET A 166 18.11 3.78 -5.13
N ILE A 167 17.28 3.03 -5.85
CA ILE A 167 16.50 1.90 -5.30
C ILE A 167 17.45 0.85 -4.73
N CYS A 168 18.48 0.43 -5.48
CA CYS A 168 19.50 -0.50 -4.99
C CYS A 168 20.14 -0.02 -3.69
N ASN A 169 20.59 1.25 -3.65
CA ASN A 169 21.21 1.83 -2.46
C ASN A 169 20.25 1.90 -1.25
N ILE A 170 18.96 2.19 -1.48
CA ILE A 170 17.95 2.19 -0.42
C ILE A 170 17.79 0.77 0.15
N GLU A 171 17.70 -0.24 -0.70
CA GLU A 171 17.55 -1.63 -0.26
C GLU A 171 18.81 -2.16 0.42
N ASP A 172 20.01 -1.82 -0.07
CA ASP A 172 21.28 -2.17 0.59
C ASP A 172 21.38 -1.54 1.98
N LYS A 173 21.02 -0.26 2.12
CA LYS A 173 20.95 0.41 3.44
C LYS A 173 19.95 -0.24 4.36
N ARG A 174 18.76 -0.61 3.85
CA ARG A 174 17.73 -1.32 4.62
C ARG A 174 18.24 -2.70 5.05
N ALA A 175 18.88 -3.47 4.16
CA ALA A 175 19.47 -4.77 4.44
C ALA A 175 20.57 -4.67 5.51
N ALA A 176 21.49 -3.70 5.38
CA ALA A 176 22.52 -3.45 6.38
C ALA A 176 21.93 -3.07 7.75
N LYS A 177 20.86 -2.26 7.77
CA LYS A 177 20.13 -1.92 9.00
C LYS A 177 19.46 -3.15 9.61
N ARG A 178 18.80 -4.00 8.81
CA ARG A 178 18.21 -5.27 9.24
C ARG A 178 19.28 -6.19 9.84
N ALA A 179 20.44 -6.32 9.20
CA ALA A 179 21.56 -7.12 9.71
C ALA A 179 22.10 -6.58 11.05
N LYS A 180 22.23 -5.25 11.21
CA LYS A 180 22.62 -4.63 12.49
C LYS A 180 21.57 -4.85 13.59
N GLN A 181 20.28 -4.78 13.26
CA GLN A 181 19.19 -5.03 14.19
C GLN A 181 19.09 -6.50 14.58
N GLY A 182 19.27 -7.42 13.63
CA GLY A 182 19.33 -8.86 13.89
C GLY A 182 20.51 -9.23 14.79
N LYS A 183 21.68 -8.60 14.61
CA LYS A 183 22.83 -8.75 15.52
C LYS A 183 22.55 -8.24 16.94
N LYS A 184 21.77 -7.15 17.09
CA LYS A 184 21.33 -6.65 18.41
C LYS A 184 20.25 -7.52 19.05
N ALA A 185 19.34 -8.09 18.26
CA ALA A 185 18.29 -8.99 18.74
C ALA A 185 18.83 -10.39 19.08
N ALA A 186 19.84 -10.89 18.37
CA ALA A 186 20.50 -12.15 18.73
C ALA A 186 21.22 -12.11 20.10
N ALA A 187 21.53 -10.90 20.62
CA ALA A 187 22.08 -10.71 21.96
C ALA A 187 21.03 -10.74 23.08
N THR A 188 19.73 -10.84 22.77
CA THR A 188 18.63 -10.90 23.75
C THR A 188 17.65 -12.00 23.33
N SER A 189 17.62 -13.11 24.08
CA SER A 189 16.96 -14.36 23.71
C SER A 189 15.53 -14.20 23.18
N GLY A 190 15.23 -14.90 22.07
CA GLY A 190 13.87 -15.04 21.53
C GLY A 190 13.86 -15.17 20.01
N ARG A 191 13.55 -16.38 19.52
CA ARG A 191 13.41 -16.74 18.09
C ARG A 191 12.55 -15.71 17.33
N LEU A 192 13.13 -15.04 16.33
CA LEU A 192 12.43 -14.07 15.48
C LEU A 192 12.44 -14.51 14.02
N ILE A 193 11.26 -14.55 13.41
CA ILE A 193 11.09 -14.60 11.95
C ILE A 193 11.26 -13.16 11.43
N GLU A 194 12.23 -12.97 10.53
CA GLU A 194 12.44 -11.79 9.68
C GLU A 194 12.33 -10.38 10.31
N GLY A 195 13.15 -10.12 11.34
CA GLY A 195 13.98 -8.90 11.45
C GLY A 195 13.35 -7.50 11.31
N SER A 196 12.02 -7.36 11.33
CA SER A 196 11.32 -6.09 11.26
C SER A 196 10.11 -6.10 12.19
N LYS A 197 9.95 -5.05 13.00
CA LYS A 197 8.68 -4.78 13.69
C LYS A 197 7.68 -4.28 12.65
N VAL A 198 7.18 -5.17 11.80
CA VAL A 198 5.95 -4.89 11.05
C VAL A 198 4.82 -5.04 12.06
N THR A 199 4.37 -3.91 12.61
CA THR A 199 3.30 -3.95 13.61
C THR A 199 2.03 -4.45 12.95
N ASN A 200 1.36 -5.38 13.61
CA ASN A 200 0.05 -5.93 13.22
C ASN A 200 0.05 -6.82 11.96
N TRP A 201 1.18 -7.08 11.27
CA TRP A 201 1.15 -7.92 10.05
C TRP A 201 0.83 -9.39 10.37
N LYS A 202 1.34 -9.94 11.48
CA LYS A 202 0.94 -11.28 11.94
C LYS A 202 -0.57 -11.37 12.20
N GLN A 203 -1.15 -10.36 12.83
CA GLN A 203 -2.58 -10.30 13.11
C GLN A 203 -3.41 -10.12 11.84
N ALA A 204 -2.93 -9.30 10.92
CA ALA A 204 -3.59 -9.06 9.64
C ALA A 204 -3.54 -10.28 8.72
N ILE A 205 -2.41 -10.99 8.62
CA ILE A 205 -2.32 -12.27 7.89
C ILE A 205 -3.26 -13.30 8.50
N ASN A 206 -3.30 -13.44 9.83
CA ASN A 206 -4.22 -14.35 10.49
C ASN A 206 -5.69 -14.02 10.16
N GLN A 207 -6.08 -12.75 10.19
CA GLN A 207 -7.43 -12.34 9.82
C GLN A 207 -7.73 -12.58 8.34
N MET A 208 -6.76 -12.34 7.45
CA MET A 208 -6.91 -12.60 6.03
C MET A 208 -7.01 -14.09 5.72
N ALA A 209 -6.28 -14.94 6.45
CA ALA A 209 -6.37 -16.39 6.33
C ALA A 209 -7.74 -16.93 6.73
N VAL A 210 -8.36 -16.33 7.76
CA VAL A 210 -9.74 -16.69 8.15
C VAL A 210 -10.77 -16.15 7.17
N ALA A 211 -10.61 -14.91 6.69
CA ALA A 211 -11.55 -14.29 5.76
C ALA A 211 -11.48 -14.89 4.34
N TYR A 212 -10.32 -15.39 3.94
CA TYR A 212 -10.04 -15.92 2.61
C TYR A 212 -9.27 -17.25 2.68
N PRO A 213 -9.86 -18.31 3.26
CA PRO A 213 -9.16 -19.57 3.55
C PRO A 213 -8.55 -20.19 2.30
N GLU A 214 -9.34 -20.32 1.23
CA GLU A 214 -8.93 -20.89 -0.07
C GLU A 214 -7.72 -20.18 -0.73
N ARG A 215 -7.38 -18.97 -0.26
CA ARG A 215 -6.31 -18.14 -0.83
C ARG A 215 -5.00 -18.25 -0.06
N PHE A 216 -5.06 -18.55 1.24
CA PHE A 216 -3.90 -18.56 2.12
C PHE A 216 -3.47 -19.97 2.54
N THR A 217 -4.31 -21.00 2.39
CA THR A 217 -3.98 -22.40 2.74
C THR A 217 -2.74 -22.92 2.03
N ASN A 218 -2.44 -22.43 0.83
CA ASN A 218 -1.24 -22.83 0.07
C ASN A 218 0.06 -22.12 0.53
N TYR A 219 -0.04 -21.11 1.41
CA TYR A 219 1.07 -20.21 1.77
C TYR A 219 1.33 -20.12 3.29
N LEU A 220 0.53 -20.82 4.11
CA LEU A 220 0.66 -20.91 5.57
C LEU A 220 1.22 -22.27 5.99
#